data_AF-C9RHU9-F1
#
_entry.id   AF-C9RHU9-F1
#
_cell.length_a   1.000
_cell.length_b   1.000
_cell.length_c   1.000
_cell.angle_alpha   90.00
_cell.angle_beta   90.00
_cell.angle_gamma   90.00
#
_symmetry.space_group_name_H-M   'P 1'
#
loop_
_entity.id
_entity.type
_entity.pdbx_description
1 polymer ?
#
loop_
_entity_poly.entity_id
_entity_poly.type
_entity_poly.pdbx_seq_one_letter_code
_entity_poly.pdbx_strand_id
1 'polypeptide(L)'
;MTWYKIILEQKQPIHIGYKRYGVLAETRIFIPGQTMWGALTKAYNLMKGNSLNTNQELFEQITCFYPSFDKENILKPNFKNGEFHLGYLSEKEFRLLFVDSFTSTAILPETRTAKDESLHEIEFVLPKPKKSLKNTKLWEKITKLGYNNENLKWIGLINIDEKLKDELKNLKIFIGGDSRYGFGLMEIYIKEIKKKEKELEKWNLNSDRTLNLKEKTLLNSLEFDNNIKFEGKFEILPTFNFVNMKIENAKYVIGVGGKIIKGIDGDKYRLIKGVFYIKG
;
A
#
# COMPACT_ATOMS: atom_id res chain seq x y z
N MET A 1 1.09 22.06 8.18
CA MET A 1 0.74 20.70 7.73
C MET A 1 -0.65 20.27 8.21
N THR A 2 -1.41 19.67 7.29
CA THR A 2 -2.80 19.23 7.47
C THR A 2 -2.97 17.83 6.90
N TRP A 3 -3.84 17.02 7.54
CA TRP A 3 -4.17 15.68 7.05
C TRP A 3 -5.22 15.73 5.94
N TYR A 4 -4.95 15.05 4.83
CA TYR A 4 -5.84 14.87 3.70
C TYR A 4 -6.07 13.39 3.42
N LYS A 5 -7.25 13.08 2.88
CA LYS A 5 -7.56 11.75 2.34
C LYS A 5 -7.14 11.72 0.88
N ILE A 6 -6.26 10.79 0.52
CA ILE A 6 -5.90 10.48 -0.86
C ILE A 6 -6.72 9.28 -1.31
N ILE A 7 -7.35 9.40 -2.48
CA ILE A 7 -8.03 8.31 -3.19
C ILE A 7 -7.33 8.16 -4.53
N LEU A 8 -6.83 6.96 -4.82
CA LEU A 8 -6.19 6.65 -6.08
C LEU A 8 -7.07 5.70 -6.87
N GLU A 9 -7.53 6.11 -8.03
CA GLU A 9 -8.22 5.22 -8.94
C GLU A 9 -7.21 4.50 -9.83
N GLN A 10 -7.22 3.18 -9.78
CA GLN A 10 -6.28 2.35 -10.52
C GLN A 10 -6.66 2.31 -12.00
N LYS A 11 -5.78 2.80 -12.88
CA LYS A 11 -6.03 2.80 -14.34
C LYS A 11 -5.34 1.64 -15.05
N GLN A 12 -4.24 1.15 -14.50
CA GLN A 12 -3.46 0.03 -15.03
C GLN A 12 -3.23 -1.05 -13.97
N PRO A 13 -2.94 -2.30 -14.36
CA PRO A 13 -2.44 -3.29 -13.40
C PRO A 13 -1.23 -2.78 -12.65
N ILE A 14 -1.05 -3.21 -11.40
CA ILE A 14 0.04 -2.74 -10.55
C ILE A 14 0.78 -3.90 -9.90
N HIS A 15 2.12 -3.87 -9.96
CA HIS A 15 2.96 -4.76 -9.17
C HIS A 15 3.47 -4.02 -7.94
N ILE A 16 2.93 -4.34 -6.78
CA ILE A 16 3.40 -3.89 -5.48
C ILE A 16 4.34 -4.96 -4.92
N GLY A 17 5.66 -4.78 -5.03
CA GLY A 17 6.62 -5.83 -4.68
C GLY A 17 6.42 -6.42 -3.28
N TYR A 18 6.46 -7.75 -3.18
CA TYR A 18 6.35 -8.48 -1.92
C TYR A 18 7.49 -9.47 -1.68
N LYS A 19 7.35 -10.69 -2.18
CA LYS A 19 8.30 -11.80 -2.01
C LYS A 19 8.72 -12.32 -3.38
N ARG A 20 9.87 -12.98 -3.41
CA ARG A 20 10.36 -13.68 -4.60
C ARG A 20 10.62 -15.14 -4.24
N TYR A 21 10.04 -16.05 -5.02
CA TYR A 21 10.22 -17.50 -4.88
C TYR A 21 10.56 -18.08 -6.25
N GLY A 22 11.82 -18.49 -6.44
CA GLY A 22 12.30 -18.92 -7.75
C GLY A 22 12.07 -17.84 -8.80
N VAL A 23 11.26 -18.17 -9.82
CA VAL A 23 10.90 -17.27 -10.92
C VAL A 23 9.73 -16.34 -10.61
N LEU A 24 9.00 -16.57 -9.52
CA LEU A 24 7.79 -15.83 -9.16
C LEU A 24 8.12 -14.60 -8.29
N ALA A 25 7.69 -13.43 -8.75
CA ALA A 25 7.63 -12.19 -7.98
C ALA A 25 6.19 -11.91 -7.55
N GLU A 26 5.90 -12.14 -6.28
CA GLU A 26 4.57 -11.91 -5.70
C GLU A 26 4.26 -10.42 -5.53
N THR A 27 2.97 -10.10 -5.56
CA THR A 27 2.47 -8.76 -5.28
C THR A 27 1.74 -8.68 -3.94
N ARG A 28 1.86 -7.53 -3.27
CA ARG A 28 1.03 -7.20 -2.09
C ARG A 28 -0.38 -6.82 -2.54
N ILE A 29 -1.35 -7.02 -1.64
CA ILE A 29 -2.76 -6.65 -1.84
C ILE A 29 -3.15 -5.34 -1.13
N PHE A 30 -2.15 -4.60 -0.64
CA PHE A 30 -2.22 -3.25 -0.11
C PHE A 30 -0.93 -2.52 -0.51
N ILE A 31 -0.96 -1.18 -0.59
CA ILE A 31 0.24 -0.40 -0.95
C ILE A 31 0.91 0.08 0.35
N PRO A 32 2.15 -0.33 0.65
CA PRO A 32 2.88 0.19 1.80
C PRO A 32 3.09 1.70 1.73
N GLY A 33 3.11 2.38 2.88
CA GLY A 33 3.35 3.82 2.93
C GLY A 33 4.69 4.21 2.29
N GLN A 34 5.74 3.40 2.46
CA GLN A 34 7.04 3.60 1.79
C GLN A 34 6.94 3.53 0.26
N THR A 35 6.14 2.60 -0.27
CA THR A 35 5.90 2.51 -1.72
C THR A 35 5.17 3.74 -2.23
N MET A 36 4.15 4.21 -1.50
CA MET A 36 3.41 5.42 -1.87
C MET A 36 4.28 6.68 -1.78
N TRP A 37 5.01 6.82 -0.68
CA TRP A 37 5.97 7.89 -0.47
C TRP A 37 6.95 7.99 -1.64
N GLY A 38 7.56 6.88 -2.04
CA GLY A 38 8.50 6.86 -3.15
C GLY A 38 7.87 7.27 -4.49
N ALA A 39 6.62 6.83 -4.74
CA ALA A 39 5.87 7.21 -5.94
C ALA A 39 5.56 8.71 -5.98
N LEU A 40 5.11 9.29 -4.86
CA LEU A 40 4.82 10.71 -4.73
C LEU A 40 6.08 11.56 -4.84
N THR A 41 7.13 11.23 -4.10
CA THR A 41 8.42 11.94 -4.14
C THR A 41 9.00 11.93 -5.55
N LYS A 42 9.01 10.78 -6.23
CA LYS A 42 9.48 10.66 -7.61
C LYS A 42 8.67 11.55 -8.56
N ALA A 43 7.34 11.41 -8.54
CA ALA A 43 6.48 12.15 -9.45
C ALA A 43 6.58 13.67 -9.22
N TYR A 44 6.61 14.10 -7.96
CA TYR A 44 6.76 15.50 -7.58
C TYR A 44 8.10 16.09 -8.03
N ASN A 45 9.21 15.40 -7.78
CA ASN A 45 10.53 15.87 -8.19
C ASN A 45 10.65 15.97 -9.71
N LEU A 46 10.11 14.99 -10.45
CA LEU A 46 10.07 15.05 -11.92
C LEU A 46 9.27 16.25 -12.42
N MET A 47 8.09 16.52 -11.83
CA MET A 47 7.28 17.69 -12.19
C MET A 47 8.02 19.01 -11.93
N LYS A 48 8.83 19.08 -10.86
CA LYS A 48 9.61 20.28 -10.51
C LYS A 48 10.96 20.37 -11.23
N GLY A 49 11.36 19.36 -12.02
CA GLY A 49 12.69 19.30 -12.64
C GLY A 49 13.83 19.09 -11.64
N ASN A 50 13.53 18.58 -10.45
CA ASN A 50 14.49 18.34 -9.37
C ASN A 50 15.11 16.95 -9.46
N SER A 51 16.25 16.76 -8.80
CA SER A 51 16.81 15.42 -8.58
C SER A 51 15.85 14.59 -7.72
N LEU A 52 15.87 13.27 -7.91
CA LEU A 52 14.94 12.36 -7.25
C LEU A 52 15.04 12.43 -5.71
N ASN A 53 16.18 12.84 -5.16
CA ASN A 53 16.44 12.89 -3.72
C ASN A 53 16.05 14.21 -3.01
N THR A 54 15.65 15.28 -3.72
CA THR A 54 15.49 16.62 -3.12
C THR A 54 14.38 16.70 -2.08
N ASN A 55 13.17 16.24 -2.42
CA ASN A 55 11.96 16.46 -1.61
C ASN A 55 11.48 15.20 -0.87
N GLN A 56 12.42 14.44 -0.31
CA GLN A 56 12.11 13.19 0.40
C GLN A 56 11.22 13.42 1.63
N GLU A 57 11.44 14.50 2.38
CA GLU A 57 10.74 14.76 3.65
C GLU A 57 9.26 15.14 3.49
N LEU A 58 8.87 15.69 2.32
CA LEU A 58 7.55 16.28 2.12
C LEU A 58 6.38 15.30 2.30
N PHE A 59 6.60 14.02 2.02
CA PHE A 59 5.54 13.00 1.97
C PHE A 59 5.76 11.87 2.99
N GLU A 60 6.66 12.04 3.96
CA GLU A 60 6.98 10.96 4.90
C GLU A 60 5.85 10.66 5.87
N GLN A 61 5.01 11.64 6.16
CA GLN A 61 3.87 11.50 7.06
C GLN A 61 2.66 10.96 6.28
N ILE A 62 2.75 9.68 5.92
CA ILE A 62 1.80 8.99 5.04
C ILE A 62 1.47 7.60 5.59
N THR A 63 0.23 7.16 5.41
CA THR A 63 -0.22 5.82 5.81
C THR A 63 0.03 4.78 4.71
N CYS A 64 -0.18 3.51 5.03
CA CYS A 64 -0.47 2.49 4.02
C CYS A 64 -1.80 2.80 3.29
N PHE A 65 -1.99 2.22 2.12
CA PHE A 65 -3.21 2.39 1.32
C PHE A 65 -3.89 1.06 1.07
N TYR A 66 -5.21 1.07 1.20
CA TYR A 66 -6.03 -0.15 1.14
C TYR A 66 -7.06 -0.06 0.02
N PRO A 67 -7.43 -1.21 -0.58
CA PRO A 67 -8.47 -1.27 -1.59
C PRO A 67 -9.80 -0.70 -1.09
N SER A 68 -10.58 -0.13 -1.99
CA SER A 68 -11.93 0.37 -1.76
C SER A 68 -12.77 0.16 -3.02
N PHE A 69 -14.03 -0.20 -2.81
CA PHE A 69 -15.00 -0.35 -3.90
C PHE A 69 -15.79 0.94 -4.17
N ASP A 70 -16.04 1.75 -3.14
CA ASP A 70 -16.98 2.87 -3.14
C ASP A 70 -16.32 4.26 -3.00
N LYS A 71 -14.99 4.37 -3.04
CA LYS A 71 -14.21 5.61 -2.85
C LYS A 71 -14.35 6.23 -1.44
N GLU A 72 -15.00 5.55 -0.49
CA GLU A 72 -15.25 6.07 0.85
C GLU A 72 -14.71 5.15 1.93
N ASN A 73 -15.02 3.86 1.82
CA ASN A 73 -14.72 2.83 2.80
C ASN A 73 -13.60 1.93 2.29
N ILE A 74 -12.57 1.76 3.10
CA ILE A 74 -11.49 0.81 2.84
C ILE A 74 -11.92 -0.61 3.20
N LEU A 75 -11.41 -1.58 2.44
CA LEU A 75 -11.37 -2.97 2.85
C LEU A 75 -10.30 -3.13 3.95
N LYS A 76 -10.71 -2.91 5.20
CA LYS A 76 -9.79 -2.83 6.35
C LYS A 76 -8.97 -4.13 6.52
N PRO A 77 -7.63 -4.06 6.62
CA PRO A 77 -6.81 -5.22 6.93
C PRO A 77 -7.16 -5.78 8.31
N ASN A 78 -7.25 -7.09 8.44
CA ASN A 78 -7.47 -7.77 9.72
C ASN A 78 -7.01 -9.24 9.63
N PHE A 79 -6.89 -9.90 10.79
CA PHE A 79 -6.69 -11.34 10.87
C PHE A 79 -7.94 -12.02 11.44
N LYS A 80 -8.32 -13.14 10.83
CA LYS A 80 -9.38 -14.03 11.33
C LYS A 80 -8.88 -15.46 11.22
N ASN A 81 -8.85 -16.18 12.34
CA ASN A 81 -8.38 -17.57 12.42
C ASN A 81 -6.98 -17.77 11.77
N GLY A 82 -6.08 -16.81 11.96
CA GLY A 82 -4.73 -16.83 11.39
C GLY A 82 -4.62 -16.45 9.91
N GLU A 83 -5.73 -16.22 9.20
CA GLU A 83 -5.74 -15.78 7.81
C GLU A 83 -5.90 -14.26 7.70
N PHE A 84 -5.09 -13.64 6.83
CA PHE A 84 -5.19 -12.22 6.54
C PHE A 84 -6.42 -11.93 5.67
N HIS A 85 -7.11 -10.84 5.99
CA HIS A 85 -8.34 -10.42 5.35
C HIS A 85 -8.29 -8.93 5.00
N LEU A 86 -8.98 -8.58 3.92
CA LEU A 86 -9.32 -7.21 3.55
C LEU A 86 -10.84 -7.03 3.69
N GLY A 87 -11.26 -6.41 4.78
CA GLY A 87 -12.64 -6.37 5.21
C GLY A 87 -13.18 -7.77 5.45
N TYR A 88 -14.19 -8.15 4.67
CA TYR A 88 -14.82 -9.48 4.71
C TYR A 88 -14.29 -10.47 3.67
N LEU A 89 -13.26 -10.08 2.90
CA LEU A 89 -12.60 -10.93 1.92
C LEU A 89 -11.32 -11.51 2.53
N SER A 90 -11.13 -12.82 2.43
CA SER A 90 -9.82 -13.39 2.74
C SER A 90 -8.78 -12.99 1.69
N GLU A 91 -7.50 -13.07 2.03
CA GLU A 91 -6.41 -12.86 1.07
C GLU A 91 -6.59 -13.73 -0.17
N LYS A 92 -6.96 -15.00 0.01
CA LYS A 92 -7.21 -15.94 -1.11
C LYS A 92 -8.35 -15.47 -2.01
N GLU A 93 -9.47 -15.05 -1.42
CA GLU A 93 -10.62 -14.53 -2.17
C GLU A 93 -10.25 -13.26 -2.96
N PHE A 94 -9.55 -12.32 -2.31
CA PHE A 94 -9.10 -11.09 -2.96
C PHE A 94 -8.14 -11.40 -4.11
N ARG A 95 -7.15 -12.27 -3.89
CA ARG A 95 -6.19 -12.69 -4.93
C ARG A 95 -6.88 -13.37 -6.10
N LEU A 96 -7.84 -14.28 -5.85
CA LEU A 96 -8.59 -14.94 -6.90
C LEU A 96 -9.35 -13.95 -7.80
N LEU A 97 -9.90 -12.89 -7.20
CA LEU A 97 -10.62 -11.85 -7.92
C LEU A 97 -9.70 -10.90 -8.66
N PHE A 98 -8.66 -10.40 -8.00
CA PHE A 98 -7.94 -9.20 -8.43
C PHE A 98 -6.47 -9.42 -8.75
N VAL A 99 -5.86 -10.56 -8.45
CA VAL A 99 -4.44 -10.81 -8.74
C VAL A 99 -4.32 -11.74 -9.93
N ASP A 100 -3.50 -11.37 -10.90
CA ASP A 100 -3.11 -12.21 -12.03
C ASP A 100 -1.58 -12.24 -12.16
N SER A 101 -1.05 -13.17 -12.95
CA SER A 101 0.37 -13.24 -13.21
C SER A 101 0.69 -13.16 -14.70
N PHE A 102 1.85 -12.60 -15.02
CA PHE A 102 2.41 -12.59 -16.36
C PHE A 102 3.73 -13.34 -16.34
N THR A 103 3.85 -14.36 -17.18
CA THR A 103 5.09 -15.10 -17.39
C THR A 103 5.81 -14.54 -18.61
N SER A 104 7.08 -14.16 -18.44
CA SER A 104 7.96 -13.67 -19.49
C SER A 104 9.23 -14.52 -19.54
N THR A 105 9.79 -14.70 -20.74
CA THR A 105 11.12 -15.26 -20.95
C THR A 105 11.86 -14.35 -21.92
N ALA A 106 13.16 -14.09 -21.69
CA ALA A 106 13.98 -13.41 -22.67
C ALA A 106 14.27 -14.37 -23.84
N ILE A 107 14.24 -13.85 -25.06
CA ILE A 107 14.56 -14.61 -26.28
C ILE A 107 15.96 -14.21 -26.72
N LEU A 108 16.84 -15.18 -26.96
CA LEU A 108 18.15 -14.97 -27.57
C LEU A 108 17.94 -14.55 -29.04
N PRO A 109 18.35 -13.35 -29.47
CA PRO A 109 18.10 -12.87 -30.84
C PRO A 109 18.74 -13.76 -31.92
N GLU A 110 19.88 -14.36 -31.58
CA GLU A 110 20.72 -15.16 -32.49
C GLU A 110 20.13 -16.54 -32.76
N THR A 111 19.51 -17.17 -31.76
CA THR A 111 19.02 -18.56 -31.82
C THR A 111 17.50 -18.64 -31.82
N ARG A 112 16.81 -17.53 -31.52
CA ARG A 112 15.37 -17.47 -31.22
C ARG A 112 14.93 -18.43 -30.11
N THR A 113 15.84 -18.91 -29.27
CA THR A 113 15.53 -19.77 -28.13
C THR A 113 15.32 -18.93 -26.87
N ALA A 114 14.60 -19.49 -25.89
CA ALA A 114 14.59 -18.90 -24.55
C ALA A 114 16.02 -18.82 -24.03
N LYS A 115 16.40 -17.66 -23.47
CA LYS A 115 17.65 -17.52 -22.73
C LYS A 115 17.50 -18.32 -21.43
N ASP A 116 18.48 -19.15 -21.13
CA ASP A 116 18.49 -19.91 -19.89
C ASP A 116 18.35 -18.98 -18.67
N GLU A 117 17.62 -19.43 -17.64
CA GLU A 117 17.29 -18.68 -16.41
C GLU A 117 16.51 -17.35 -16.59
N SER A 118 15.96 -17.06 -17.76
CA SER A 118 15.24 -15.80 -18.02
C SER A 118 13.73 -15.83 -17.75
N LEU A 119 13.20 -16.97 -17.29
CA LEU A 119 11.79 -17.11 -16.95
C LEU A 119 11.50 -16.28 -15.69
N HIS A 120 10.59 -15.32 -15.82
CA HIS A 120 10.11 -14.50 -14.72
C HIS A 120 8.59 -14.46 -14.76
N GLU A 121 7.96 -14.85 -13.66
CA GLU A 121 6.54 -14.68 -13.44
C GLU A 121 6.33 -13.52 -12.47
N ILE A 122 5.52 -12.54 -12.85
CA ILE A 122 5.25 -11.36 -12.02
C ILE A 122 3.75 -11.29 -11.75
N GLU A 123 3.37 -11.28 -10.48
CA GLU A 123 1.99 -11.01 -10.07
C GLU A 123 1.66 -9.53 -10.15
N PHE A 124 0.43 -9.18 -10.49
CA PHE A 124 -0.08 -7.82 -10.43
C PHE A 124 -1.53 -7.78 -9.99
N VAL A 125 -1.90 -6.70 -9.31
CA VAL A 125 -3.30 -6.42 -8.98
C VAL A 125 -3.96 -5.75 -10.19
N LEU A 126 -5.08 -6.31 -10.66
CA LEU A 126 -5.91 -5.83 -11.75
C LEU A 126 -6.79 -4.64 -11.30
N PRO A 127 -7.08 -3.68 -12.20
CA PRO A 127 -8.04 -2.62 -11.91
C PRO A 127 -9.46 -3.12 -11.67
N LYS A 128 -9.82 -4.28 -12.21
CA LYS A 128 -11.17 -4.87 -12.11
C LYS A 128 -11.06 -6.36 -11.82
N PRO A 129 -12.05 -6.96 -11.14
CA PRO A 129 -12.05 -8.38 -10.87
C PRO A 129 -12.13 -9.19 -12.18
N LYS A 130 -11.54 -10.39 -12.19
CA LYS A 130 -11.54 -11.30 -13.33
C LYS A 130 -12.97 -11.59 -13.79
N LYS A 131 -13.27 -11.28 -15.06
CA LYS A 131 -14.63 -11.44 -15.63
C LYS A 131 -15.14 -12.89 -15.60
N SER A 132 -14.23 -13.87 -15.63
CA SER A 132 -14.56 -15.29 -15.50
C SER A 132 -15.32 -15.63 -14.21
N LEU A 133 -15.25 -14.77 -13.19
CA LEU A 133 -15.91 -14.98 -11.91
C LEU A 133 -17.31 -14.37 -11.82
N LYS A 134 -17.82 -13.68 -12.87
CA LYS A 134 -19.05 -12.87 -12.82
C LYS A 134 -20.31 -13.58 -12.31
N ASN A 135 -20.40 -14.89 -12.50
CA ASN A 135 -21.54 -15.71 -12.10
C ASN A 135 -21.24 -16.62 -10.88
N THR A 136 -20.27 -16.24 -10.06
CA THR A 136 -19.88 -17.00 -8.87
C THR A 136 -20.41 -16.37 -7.60
N LYS A 137 -20.53 -17.17 -6.53
CA LYS A 137 -20.84 -16.67 -5.17
C LYS A 137 -19.87 -15.58 -4.71
N LEU A 138 -18.62 -15.64 -5.16
CA LEU A 138 -17.60 -14.65 -4.82
C LEU A 138 -17.87 -13.29 -5.49
N TRP A 139 -18.39 -13.29 -6.72
CA TRP A 139 -18.83 -12.05 -7.38
C TRP A 139 -20.04 -11.43 -6.68
N GLU A 140 -21.05 -12.24 -6.35
CA GLU A 140 -22.19 -11.79 -5.55
C GLU A 140 -21.75 -11.18 -4.21
N LYS A 141 -20.76 -11.80 -3.55
CA LYS A 141 -20.17 -11.30 -2.30
C LYS A 141 -19.59 -9.90 -2.48
N ILE A 142 -18.76 -9.64 -3.51
CA ILE A 142 -18.18 -8.30 -3.69
C ILE A 142 -19.24 -7.26 -4.08
N THR A 143 -20.27 -7.63 -4.85
CA THR A 143 -21.38 -6.72 -5.16
C THR A 143 -22.13 -6.31 -3.89
N LYS A 144 -22.39 -7.26 -2.97
CA LYS A 144 -22.97 -6.96 -1.65
C LYS A 144 -22.05 -6.09 -0.78
N LEU A 145 -20.73 -6.21 -0.96
CA LEU A 145 -19.74 -5.35 -0.30
C LEU A 145 -19.55 -3.99 -0.98
N GLY A 146 -20.36 -3.66 -2.00
CA GLY A 146 -20.36 -2.33 -2.64
C GLY A 146 -19.57 -2.25 -3.96
N TYR A 147 -19.09 -3.37 -4.51
CA TYR A 147 -18.48 -3.35 -5.84
C TYR A 147 -19.49 -3.00 -6.93
N ASN A 148 -19.23 -1.93 -7.67
CA ASN A 148 -20.14 -1.32 -8.63
C ASN A 148 -19.63 -1.34 -10.09
N ASN A 149 -18.79 -2.31 -10.45
CA ASN A 149 -18.20 -2.47 -11.79
C ASN A 149 -17.24 -1.33 -12.24
N GLU A 150 -16.82 -0.47 -11.31
CA GLU A 150 -15.75 0.50 -11.53
C GLU A 150 -14.36 -0.10 -11.28
N ASN A 151 -13.32 0.69 -11.55
CA ASN A 151 -11.95 0.32 -11.20
C ASN A 151 -11.77 0.30 -9.68
N LEU A 152 -10.83 -0.51 -9.21
CA LEU A 152 -10.39 -0.56 -7.82
C LEU A 152 -9.78 0.79 -7.42
N LYS A 153 -10.07 1.22 -6.20
CA LYS A 153 -9.48 2.44 -5.64
C LYS A 153 -8.64 2.09 -4.43
N TRP A 154 -7.67 2.94 -4.14
CA TRP A 154 -6.77 2.80 -3.00
C TRP A 154 -6.86 4.06 -2.16
N ILE A 155 -7.19 3.91 -0.88
CA ILE A 155 -7.38 5.05 0.02
C ILE A 155 -6.31 5.01 1.10
N GLY A 156 -5.76 6.17 1.41
CA GLY A 156 -4.78 6.43 2.46
C GLY A 156 -4.85 7.87 2.94
N LEU A 157 -4.11 8.19 4.00
CA LEU A 157 -4.00 9.55 4.53
C LEU A 157 -2.58 10.07 4.35
N ILE A 158 -2.47 11.38 4.13
CA ILE A 158 -1.20 12.10 4.07
C ILE A 158 -1.26 13.39 4.89
N ASN A 159 -0.19 13.74 5.58
CA ASN A 159 -0.03 15.01 6.26
C ASN A 159 0.96 15.89 5.48
N ILE A 160 0.44 16.94 4.84
CA ILE A 160 1.23 17.84 3.98
C ILE A 160 0.82 19.29 4.20
N ASP A 161 1.62 20.23 3.73
CA ASP A 161 1.20 21.63 3.68
C ASP A 161 0.14 21.87 2.61
N GLU A 162 -0.75 22.82 2.89
CA GLU A 162 -1.90 23.11 2.03
C GLU A 162 -1.49 23.50 0.61
N LYS A 163 -0.36 24.18 0.44
CA LYS A 163 0.19 24.52 -0.88
C LYS A 163 0.50 23.28 -1.73
N LEU A 164 0.93 22.18 -1.11
CA LEU A 164 1.24 20.92 -1.81
C LEU A 164 -0.03 20.19 -2.27
N LYS A 165 -1.16 20.39 -1.59
CA LYS A 165 -2.45 19.76 -1.93
C LYS A 165 -2.83 20.02 -3.39
N ASP A 166 -2.70 21.26 -3.85
CA ASP A 166 -3.09 21.63 -5.22
C ASP A 166 -2.10 21.16 -6.27
N GLU A 167 -0.80 21.13 -5.93
CA GLU A 167 0.24 20.59 -6.82
C GLU A 167 0.06 19.08 -7.05
N LEU A 168 -0.39 18.34 -6.04
CA LEU A 168 -0.62 16.90 -6.16
C LEU A 168 -1.86 16.54 -6.99
N LYS A 169 -2.87 17.41 -7.12
CA LYS A 169 -4.10 17.11 -7.89
C LYS A 169 -3.84 16.83 -9.38
N ASN A 170 -2.80 17.42 -9.94
CA ASN A 170 -2.46 17.30 -11.36
C ASN A 170 -1.36 16.26 -11.62
N LEU A 171 -0.92 15.56 -10.58
CA LEU A 171 0.23 14.68 -10.66
C LEU A 171 -0.17 13.33 -11.27
N LYS A 172 0.51 12.94 -12.36
CA LYS A 172 0.46 11.55 -12.84
C LYS A 172 1.38 10.70 -11.98
N ILE A 173 0.81 9.71 -11.30
CA ILE A 173 1.53 8.88 -10.33
C ILE A 173 1.60 7.45 -10.87
N PHE A 174 2.79 6.86 -10.79
CA PHE A 174 3.03 5.46 -11.09
C PHE A 174 3.47 4.75 -9.82
N ILE A 175 2.75 3.70 -9.44
CA ILE A 175 3.04 2.90 -8.25
C ILE A 175 3.60 1.54 -8.67
N GLY A 176 4.69 1.14 -8.01
CA GLY A 176 5.41 -0.11 -8.32
C GLY A 176 6.69 0.12 -9.13
N GLY A 177 7.46 -0.96 -9.32
CA GLY A 177 8.77 -0.93 -10.00
C GLY A 177 8.70 -1.05 -11.53
N ASP A 178 7.56 -1.48 -12.06
CA ASP A 178 7.43 -1.98 -13.43
C ASP A 178 6.71 -1.01 -14.37
N SER A 179 6.81 0.30 -14.11
CA SER A 179 6.17 1.32 -14.96
C SER A 179 6.65 1.26 -16.42
N ARG A 180 7.84 0.70 -16.67
CA ARG A 180 8.39 0.44 -18.03
C ARG A 180 7.59 -0.59 -18.81
N TYR A 181 6.83 -1.46 -18.14
CA TYR A 181 5.96 -2.47 -18.76
C TYR A 181 4.51 -2.00 -18.89
N GLY A 182 4.25 -0.69 -18.70
CA GLY A 182 2.89 -0.12 -18.81
C GLY A 182 2.01 -0.40 -17.59
N PHE A 183 2.61 -0.60 -16.42
CA PHE A 183 1.92 -0.82 -15.16
C PHE A 183 1.97 0.40 -14.24
N GLY A 184 1.08 0.43 -13.25
CA GLY A 184 1.21 1.33 -12.11
C GLY A 184 0.48 2.67 -12.22
N LEU A 185 -0.10 3.03 -13.37
CA LEU A 185 -0.77 4.33 -13.53
C LEU A 185 -1.98 4.46 -12.59
N MET A 186 -1.95 5.51 -11.78
CA MET A 186 -3.02 5.94 -10.88
C MET A 186 -3.51 7.33 -11.24
N GLU A 187 -4.81 7.54 -11.06
CA GLU A 187 -5.41 8.89 -11.01
C GLU A 187 -5.64 9.28 -9.55
N ILE A 188 -5.13 10.45 -9.15
CA ILE A 188 -5.17 10.92 -7.77
C ILE A 188 -6.33 11.89 -7.52
N TYR A 189 -7.05 11.67 -6.43
CA TYR A 189 -8.03 12.60 -5.88
C TYR A 189 -7.68 12.89 -4.43
N ILE A 190 -7.68 14.18 -4.06
CA ILE A 190 -7.38 14.62 -2.70
C ILE A 190 -8.62 15.27 -2.11
N LYS A 191 -9.06 14.76 -0.98
CA LYS A 191 -10.22 15.26 -0.24
C LYS A 191 -9.81 15.77 1.14
N GLU A 192 -10.45 16.85 1.56
CA GLU A 192 -10.39 17.28 2.95
C GLU A 192 -11.11 16.28 3.85
N ILE A 193 -10.59 16.14 5.06
CA ILE A 193 -11.14 15.22 6.05
C ILE A 193 -12.20 15.95 6.87
N LYS A 194 -13.47 15.57 6.69
CA LYS A 194 -14.56 15.98 7.58
C LYS A 194 -14.41 15.28 8.94
N LYS A 195 -14.66 15.99 10.05
CA LYS A 195 -14.50 15.46 11.42
C LYS A 195 -13.11 14.83 11.63
N LYS A 196 -12.07 15.63 11.41
CA LYS A 196 -10.65 15.25 11.37
C LYS A 196 -10.27 14.20 12.43
N GLU A 197 -10.54 14.46 13.70
CA GLU A 197 -10.20 13.55 14.80
C GLU A 197 -10.79 12.15 14.63
N LYS A 198 -12.10 12.05 14.35
CA LYS A 198 -12.78 10.76 14.16
C LYS A 198 -12.26 9.98 12.97
N GLU A 199 -11.81 10.66 11.91
CA GLU A 199 -11.20 9.95 10.78
C GLU A 199 -9.79 9.49 11.14
N LEU A 200 -8.96 10.31 11.78
CA LEU A 200 -7.61 9.92 12.21
C LEU A 200 -7.64 8.74 13.18
N GLU A 201 -8.59 8.71 14.13
CA GLU A 201 -8.79 7.58 15.04
C GLU A 201 -8.97 6.24 14.29
N LYS A 202 -9.72 6.23 13.17
CA LYS A 202 -9.91 5.01 12.35
C LYS A 202 -8.61 4.50 11.72
N TRP A 203 -7.61 5.36 11.60
CA TRP A 203 -6.28 5.07 11.05
C TRP A 203 -5.21 4.88 12.10
N ASN A 204 -5.62 4.71 13.36
CA ASN A 204 -4.74 4.62 14.52
C ASN A 204 -3.87 5.88 14.70
N LEU A 205 -4.39 7.07 14.38
CA LEU A 205 -3.62 8.31 14.40
C LEU A 205 -4.21 9.36 15.35
N ASN A 206 -3.31 10.04 16.05
CA ASN A 206 -3.58 11.34 16.67
C ASN A 206 -3.25 12.49 15.71
N SER A 207 -3.72 13.70 16.03
CA SER A 207 -3.48 14.90 15.22
C SER A 207 -2.00 15.27 15.09
N ASP A 208 -1.20 14.93 16.11
CA ASP A 208 0.25 15.16 16.21
C ASP A 208 1.11 14.08 15.53
N ARG A 209 0.47 13.11 14.84
CA ARG A 209 1.05 11.99 14.08
C ARG A 209 1.49 10.80 14.95
N THR A 210 1.11 10.78 16.23
CA THR A 210 1.36 9.64 17.12
C THR A 210 0.31 8.55 16.97
N LEU A 211 0.62 7.36 17.53
CA LEU A 211 -0.25 6.19 17.49
C LEU A 211 -1.45 6.36 18.43
N ASN A 212 -2.65 6.15 17.91
CA ASN A 212 -3.89 6.05 18.68
C ASN A 212 -4.43 4.61 18.61
N LEU A 213 -4.62 3.96 19.76
CA LEU A 213 -5.08 2.57 19.83
C LEU A 213 -6.50 2.38 20.38
N LYS A 214 -7.35 3.40 20.24
CA LYS A 214 -8.79 3.25 20.46
C LYS A 214 -9.35 2.12 19.61
N GLU A 215 -8.94 2.06 18.34
CA GLU A 215 -9.05 0.88 17.49
C GLU A 215 -7.79 0.03 17.66
N LYS A 216 -7.95 -1.24 18.06
CA LYS A 216 -6.81 -2.13 18.35
C LYS A 216 -6.18 -2.76 17.11
N THR A 217 -6.91 -2.81 16.00
CA THR A 217 -6.42 -3.35 14.73
C THR A 217 -5.62 -2.28 13.99
N LEU A 218 -4.41 -2.63 13.57
CA LEU A 218 -3.45 -1.73 12.96
C LEU A 218 -3.72 -1.53 11.45
N LEU A 219 -3.85 -0.29 11.02
CA LEU A 219 -3.85 0.12 9.61
C LEU A 219 -2.48 0.52 9.08
N ASN A 220 -1.45 0.52 9.91
CA ASN A 220 -0.07 0.78 9.54
C ASN A 220 0.81 -0.21 10.31
N SER A 221 2.00 -0.49 9.83
CA SER A 221 2.91 -1.36 10.60
C SER A 221 3.36 -0.65 11.88
N LEU A 222 3.80 -1.41 12.87
CA LEU A 222 4.25 -0.89 14.15
C LEU A 222 5.60 -1.49 14.50
N GLU A 223 6.61 -0.67 14.78
CA GLU A 223 7.91 -1.15 15.29
C GLU A 223 7.70 -1.95 16.57
N PHE A 224 8.30 -3.13 16.62
CA PHE A 224 8.13 -4.04 17.74
C PHE A 224 8.96 -3.62 18.95
N ASP A 225 8.35 -3.71 20.13
CA ASP A 225 8.98 -3.61 21.43
C ASP A 225 8.59 -4.85 22.27
N ASN A 226 9.52 -5.33 23.11
CA ASN A 226 9.36 -6.55 23.90
C ASN A 226 8.15 -6.53 24.85
N ASN A 227 7.63 -5.35 25.19
CA ASN A 227 6.49 -5.21 26.08
C ASN A 227 5.14 -5.40 25.37
N ILE A 228 5.12 -5.36 24.03
CA ILE A 228 3.90 -5.42 23.24
C ILE A 228 3.40 -6.86 23.13
N LYS A 229 2.14 -7.09 23.52
CA LYS A 229 1.43 -8.33 23.19
C LYS A 229 0.46 -8.06 22.04
N PHE A 230 0.50 -8.91 21.02
CA PHE A 230 -0.31 -8.75 19.82
C PHE A 230 -0.73 -10.10 19.21
N GLU A 231 -1.74 -10.05 18.35
CA GLU A 231 -2.13 -11.10 17.42
C GLU A 231 -1.89 -10.62 15.99
N GLY A 232 -1.33 -11.47 15.13
CA GLY A 232 -1.11 -11.15 13.73
C GLY A 232 0.29 -11.52 13.27
N LYS A 233 0.75 -10.86 12.21
CA LYS A 233 2.02 -11.19 11.56
C LYS A 233 3.17 -10.39 12.14
N PHE A 234 4.25 -11.09 12.47
CA PHE A 234 5.56 -10.52 12.79
C PHE A 234 6.44 -10.58 11.54
N GLU A 235 7.05 -9.47 11.14
CA GLU A 235 7.89 -9.43 9.94
C GLU A 235 9.08 -8.47 10.09
N ILE A 236 10.12 -8.70 9.29
CA ILE A 236 11.23 -7.77 9.15
C ILE A 236 10.89 -6.83 8.00
N LEU A 237 10.93 -5.52 8.26
CA LEU A 237 10.70 -4.49 7.26
C LEU A 237 12.02 -3.76 6.95
N PRO A 238 12.57 -3.92 5.73
CA PRO A 238 13.74 -3.19 5.30
C PRO A 238 13.40 -1.75 4.88
N THR A 239 14.18 -0.79 5.36
CA THR A 239 14.21 0.57 4.82
C THR A 239 15.23 0.64 3.71
N PHE A 240 14.82 1.12 2.54
CA PHE A 240 15.69 1.24 1.37
C PHE A 240 16.12 2.69 1.19
N ASN A 241 17.39 2.88 0.87
CA ASN A 241 17.92 4.14 0.37
C ASN A 241 17.21 4.46 -0.96
N PHE A 242 16.63 5.65 -1.04
CA PHE A 242 15.83 6.05 -2.18
C PHE A 242 16.62 6.13 -3.50
N VAL A 243 17.92 6.42 -3.43
CA VAL A 243 18.76 6.70 -4.60
C VAL A 243 19.36 5.41 -5.17
N ASN A 244 19.94 4.58 -4.32
CA ASN A 244 20.70 3.41 -4.76
C ASN A 244 19.99 2.06 -4.52
N MET A 245 18.77 2.09 -3.95
CA MET A 245 17.96 0.91 -3.64
C MET A 245 18.65 -0.11 -2.72
N LYS A 246 19.69 0.29 -1.97
CA LYS A 246 20.32 -0.55 -0.94
C LYS A 246 19.52 -0.48 0.36
N ILE A 247 19.55 -1.55 1.13
CA ILE A 247 18.96 -1.58 2.47
C ILE A 247 19.84 -0.71 3.39
N GLU A 248 19.24 0.30 4.01
CA GLU A 248 19.91 1.15 5.01
C GLU A 248 19.78 0.55 6.41
N ASN A 249 18.60 0.05 6.73
CA ASN A 249 18.32 -0.65 7.98
C ASN A 249 17.15 -1.62 7.78
N ALA A 250 16.93 -2.47 8.78
CA ALA A 250 15.74 -3.28 8.86
C ALA A 250 15.24 -3.32 10.30
N LYS A 251 13.92 -3.31 10.47
CA LYS A 251 13.27 -3.31 11.79
C LYS A 251 12.29 -4.47 11.88
N TYR A 252 12.18 -5.03 13.08
CA TYR A 252 11.09 -5.94 13.40
C TYR A 252 9.81 -5.14 13.58
N VAL A 253 8.75 -5.53 12.88
CA VAL A 253 7.46 -4.86 12.93
C VAL A 253 6.33 -5.86 13.12
N ILE A 254 5.29 -5.39 13.80
CA ILE A 254 3.96 -5.97 13.75
C ILE A 254 3.32 -5.46 12.46
N GLY A 255 2.96 -6.39 11.57
CA GLY A 255 2.41 -6.09 10.26
C GLY A 255 0.99 -5.51 10.32
N VAL A 256 0.56 -4.91 9.21
CA VAL A 256 -0.80 -4.39 9.04
C VAL A 256 -1.86 -5.46 9.31
N GLY A 257 -3.01 -5.05 9.84
CA GLY A 257 -4.09 -5.94 10.27
C GLY A 257 -3.83 -6.63 11.62
N GLY A 258 -2.62 -6.54 12.17
CA GLY A 258 -2.30 -7.02 13.51
C GLY A 258 -3.13 -6.30 14.58
N LYS A 259 -3.46 -7.01 15.65
CA LYS A 259 -4.28 -6.52 16.76
C LYS A 259 -3.45 -6.40 18.02
N ILE A 260 -3.38 -5.20 18.58
CA ILE A 260 -2.67 -4.97 19.84
C ILE A 260 -3.54 -5.38 21.03
N ILE A 261 -3.00 -6.26 21.88
CA ILE A 261 -3.69 -6.74 23.07
C ILE A 261 -3.38 -5.84 24.26
N LYS A 262 -2.09 -5.59 24.54
CA LYS A 262 -1.60 -4.76 25.65
C LYS A 262 -0.13 -4.36 25.50
N GLY A 263 0.33 -3.50 26.40
CA GLY A 263 1.76 -3.22 26.60
C GLY A 263 2.31 -2.15 25.69
N ILE A 264 1.53 -1.10 25.43
CA ILE A 264 1.92 -0.02 24.54
C ILE A 264 1.50 1.34 25.08
N ASP A 265 2.43 2.27 24.95
CA ASP A 265 2.24 3.70 25.13
C ASP A 265 2.29 4.33 23.74
N GLY A 266 1.13 4.72 23.20
CA GLY A 266 0.98 5.21 21.83
C GLY A 266 1.78 6.49 21.56
N ASP A 267 2.02 7.30 22.58
CA ASP A 267 2.73 8.57 22.46
C ASP A 267 4.22 8.37 22.17
N LYS A 268 4.76 7.16 22.43
CA LYS A 268 6.13 6.78 22.05
C LYS A 268 6.29 6.50 20.58
N TYR A 269 5.21 6.39 19.81
CA TYR A 269 5.28 5.97 18.43
C TYR A 269 4.85 7.08 17.49
N ARG A 270 5.57 7.26 16.38
CA ARG A 270 5.25 8.26 15.36
C ARG A 270 5.21 7.64 13.97
N LEU A 271 4.20 8.02 13.20
CA LEU A 271 4.02 7.52 11.84
C LEU A 271 5.07 8.10 10.89
N ILE A 272 5.76 7.23 10.15
CA ILE A 272 6.65 7.56 9.05
C ILE A 272 6.50 6.46 8.00
N LYS A 273 6.15 6.83 6.76
CA LYS A 273 6.11 5.95 5.58
C LYS A 273 5.28 4.66 5.82
N GLY A 274 4.14 4.77 6.49
CA GLY A 274 3.24 3.66 6.79
C GLY A 274 3.68 2.77 7.96
N VAL A 275 4.62 3.24 8.79
CA VAL A 275 5.12 2.54 9.97
C VAL A 275 5.14 3.47 11.17
N PHE A 276 4.65 3.01 12.30
CA PHE A 276 4.79 3.68 13.59
C PHE A 276 6.14 3.28 14.22
N TYR A 277 7.12 4.17 14.18
CA TYR A 277 8.44 3.95 14.78
C TYR A 277 8.50 4.51 16.20
N ILE A 278 9.35 3.92 17.03
CA ILE A 278 9.66 4.44 18.37
C ILE A 278 10.35 5.80 18.19
N LYS A 279 9.86 6.82 18.91
CA LYS A 279 10.51 8.14 19.00
C LYS A 279 11.89 7.94 19.62
N GLY A 280 12.94 8.28 18.87
CA GLY A 280 14.31 8.41 19.39
C GLY A 280 14.45 9.59 20.33
#